data_AF-A0A844U491-F1
#
_entry.id   AF-A0A844U491-F1
#
_cell.length_a   1.000
_cell.length_b   1.000
_cell.length_c   1.000
_cell.angle_alpha   90.00
_cell.angle_beta   90.00
_cell.angle_gamma   90.00
#
_symmetry.space_group_name_H-M   'P 1'
#
loop_
_entity.id
_entity.type
_entity.pdbx_description
1 polymer ?
#
loop_
_entity_poly.entity_id
_entity_poly.type
_entity_poly.pdbx_seq_one_letter_code
_entity_poly.pdbx_strand_id
1 'polypeptide(L)' 'TQMEDEFGDILFSLVNYARFVKIDPEQALAKANNKFINRFQKLEQLIIKDNKVISDLSAEELNQYWIEVKKIGL' A
#
# COMPACT_ATOMS: atom_id res chain seq x y z
N THR A 1 -14.62 -19.12 6.89
CA THR A 1 -13.69 -20.27 6.99
C THR A 1 -12.85 -20.07 8.23
N GLN A 2 -12.28 -21.13 8.83
CA GLN A 2 -11.41 -20.96 10.01
C GLN A 2 -10.29 -19.93 9.75
N MET A 3 -9.76 -19.88 8.53
CA MET A 3 -8.74 -18.90 8.15
C MET A 3 -9.24 -17.44 8.18
N GLU A 4 -10.49 -17.20 7.79
CA GLU A 4 -11.09 -15.86 7.84
C GLU A 4 -11.31 -15.41 9.29
N ASP A 5 -11.71 -16.33 10.17
CA ASP A 5 -11.92 -16.05 11.59
C ASP A 5 -10.59 -15.65 12.27
N GLU A 6 -9.54 -16.47 12.09
CA GLU A 6 -8.20 -16.19 12.63
C GLU A 6 -7.60 -14.90 12.06
N PHE A 7 -7.82 -14.63 10.77
CA PHE A 7 -7.37 -13.37 10.17
C PHE A 7 -8.12 -12.16 10.74
N GLY A 8 -9.42 -12.31 11.03
CA GLY A 8 -10.22 -11.31 11.74
C GLY A 8 -9.67 -10.99 13.13
N ASP A 9 -9.27 -12.00 13.89
CA ASP A 9 -8.69 -11.82 15.23
C ASP A 9 -7.35 -11.07 15.19
N ILE A 10 -6.53 -11.28 14.15
CA ILE A 10 -5.31 -10.49 13.92
C ILE A 10 -5.66 -9.03 13.67
N LEU A 11 -6.61 -8.74 12.78
CA LEU A 11 -7.03 -7.37 12.47
C LEU A 11 -7.59 -6.67 13.73
N PHE A 12 -8.44 -7.36 14.49
CA PHE A 12 -9.01 -6.85 15.75
C PHE A 12 -7.91 -6.55 16.79
N SER A 13 -6.93 -7.45 16.93
CA SER A 13 -5.79 -7.27 17.82
C SER A 13 -4.95 -6.04 17.44
N LEU A 14 -4.71 -5.80 16.15
CA LEU A 14 -4.00 -4.61 15.66
C LEU A 14 -4.77 -3.31 15.94
N VAL A 15 -6.09 -3.33 15.75
CA VAL A 15 -6.96 -2.19 16.06
C VAL A 15 -6.92 -1.87 17.55
N ASN A 16 -6.96 -2.89 18.42
CA ASN A 16 -6.86 -2.69 19.87
C ASN A 16 -5.49 -2.18 20.29
N TYR A 17 -4.42 -2.71 19.68
CA TYR A 17 -3.07 -2.20 19.90
C TYR A 17 -2.96 -0.71 19.55
N ALA A 18 -3.47 -0.30 18.38
CA ALA A 18 -3.48 1.11 17.98
C ALA A 18 -4.16 2.01 19.01
N ARG A 19 -5.35 1.60 19.50
CA ARG A 19 -6.07 2.32 20.57
C ARG A 19 -5.26 2.40 21.86
N PHE A 20 -4.61 1.31 22.27
CA PHE A 20 -3.77 1.26 23.47
C PHE A 20 -2.63 2.29 23.41
N VAL A 21 -1.98 2.44 22.25
CA VAL A 21 -0.93 3.45 22.04
C VAL A 21 -1.46 4.82 21.62
N LYS A 22 -2.78 5.05 21.73
CA LYS A 22 -3.47 6.31 21.40
C LYS A 22 -3.34 6.74 19.94
N ILE A 23 -3.24 5.77 19.03
CA ILE A 23 -3.35 5.97 17.58
C ILE A 23 -4.80 5.71 17.18
N ASP A 24 -5.37 6.62 16.39
CA ASP A 24 -6.64 6.39 15.71
C ASP A 24 -6.41 5.42 14.52
N PRO A 25 -6.93 4.18 14.58
CA PRO A 25 -6.70 3.17 13.55
C PRO A 25 -7.34 3.51 12.21
N GLU A 26 -8.49 4.20 12.20
CA GLU A 26 -9.17 4.62 10.97
C GLU A 26 -8.35 5.68 10.26
N GLN A 27 -7.90 6.69 10.99
CA GLN A 27 -7.03 7.74 10.44
C GLN A 27 -5.68 7.20 9.99
N ALA A 28 -5.10 6.24 10.72
CA ALA A 28 -3.85 5.58 10.32
C ALA A 28 -4.02 4.81 9.00
N LEU A 29 -5.12 4.07 8.85
CA LEU A 29 -5.44 3.35 7.62
C LEU A 29 -5.72 4.32 6.46
N ALA A 30 -6.48 5.39 6.67
CA ALA A 30 -6.74 6.42 5.67
C ALA A 30 -5.43 7.05 5.15
N LYS A 31 -4.49 7.38 6.05
CA LYS A 31 -3.15 7.86 5.67
C LYS A 31 -2.35 6.83 4.87
N ALA A 32 -2.43 5.55 5.24
CA ALA A 32 -1.76 4.48 4.50
C ALA A 32 -2.34 4.33 3.07
N ASN A 33 -3.66 4.39 2.93
CA ASN A 33 -4.34 4.35 1.64
C ASN A 33 -3.96 5.54 0.76
N ASN A 34 -4.00 6.76 1.30
CA ASN A 34 -3.59 7.96 0.56
C ASN A 34 -2.11 7.87 0.11
N LYS A 35 -1.22 7.38 0.98
CA LYS A 35 0.19 7.16 0.63
C LYS A 35 0.33 6.12 -0.49
N PHE A 36 -0.48 5.05 -0.48
CA PHE A 36 -0.49 4.05 -1.55
C PHE A 36 -0.95 4.67 -2.88
N ILE A 37 -2.08 5.39 -2.88
CA ILE A 37 -2.64 6.05 -4.08
C ILE A 37 -1.62 7.03 -4.67
N ASN A 38 -1.03 7.89 -3.86
CA ASN A 38 -0.02 8.86 -4.32
C ASN A 38 1.21 8.18 -4.94
N ARG A 39 1.61 7.02 -4.40
CA ARG A 39 2.72 6.25 -4.96
C ARG A 39 2.30 5.56 -6.26
N PHE A 40 1.09 5.04 -6.33
CA PHE A 40 0.58 4.41 -7.53
C PHE A 40 0.49 5.40 -8.70
N GLN A 41 -0.03 6.61 -8.46
CA GLN A 41 -0.07 7.68 -9.46
C GLN A 41 1.33 8.07 -9.98
N LYS A 42 2.32 8.16 -9.09
CA LYS A 42 3.71 8.42 -9.51
C LYS A 42 4.30 7.26 -10.31
N LEU A 43 3.99 6.02 -9.93
CA LEU A 43 4.39 4.83 -10.68
C LEU A 43 3.82 4.86 -12.10
N GLU A 44 2.53 5.18 -12.26
CA GLU A 44 1.90 5.32 -13.58
C GLU A 44 2.59 6.40 -14.43
N GLN A 45 2.93 7.55 -13.83
CA GLN A 45 3.66 8.61 -14.52
C GLN A 45 5.06 8.18 -14.99
N LEU A 46 5.79 7.40 -14.20
CA LEU A 46 7.10 6.88 -14.60
C LEU A 46 6.99 5.89 -15.75
N ILE A 47 6.02 4.98 -15.70
CA ILE A 47 5.76 3.99 -16.75
C ILE A 47 5.41 4.69 -18.06
N ILE A 48 4.54 5.70 -18.01
CA ILE A 48 4.18 6.51 -19.19
C ILE A 48 5.39 7.27 -19.73
N LYS A 49 6.24 7.83 -18.86
CA LYS A 49 7.46 8.54 -19.25
C LYS A 49 8.45 7.62 -19.99
N ASP A 50 8.48 6.35 -19.61
CA ASP A 50 9.27 5.31 -20.28
C ASP A 50 8.60 4.76 -21.55
N ASN A 51 7.47 5.34 -21.99
CA ASN A 51 6.65 4.89 -23.12
C ASN A 51 6.19 3.43 -22.99
N LYS A 52 5.91 2.97 -21.77
CA LYS A 52 5.37 1.64 -21.50
C LYS A 52 3.90 1.71 -21.09
N VAL A 53 3.19 0.58 -21.18
CA VAL A 53 1.81 0.44 -20.72
C VAL A 53 1.79 -0.48 -19.50
N ILE A 54 1.10 -0.07 -18.44
CA ILE A 54 1.08 -0.80 -17.17
C ILE A 54 0.55 -2.23 -17.29
N SER A 55 -0.39 -2.47 -18.21
CA SER A 55 -0.98 -3.79 -18.48
C SER A 55 0.01 -4.80 -19.06
N ASP A 56 1.08 -4.31 -19.66
CA ASP A 56 2.05 -5.13 -20.40
C ASP A 56 3.25 -5.49 -19.51
N LEU A 57 3.30 -4.97 -18.28
CA LEU A 57 4.38 -5.20 -17.34
C LEU A 57 4.09 -6.44 -16.48
N SER A 58 5.12 -7.26 -16.29
CA SER A 58 5.14 -8.31 -15.29
C SER A 58 5.10 -7.75 -13.87
N ALA A 59 4.75 -8.60 -12.90
CA ALA A 59 4.77 -8.25 -11.48
C ALA A 59 6.18 -7.80 -11.03
N GLU A 60 7.24 -8.45 -11.51
CA GLU A 60 8.63 -8.07 -11.27
C GLU A 60 8.94 -6.65 -11.79
N GLU A 61 8.51 -6.32 -13.02
CA GLU A 61 8.75 -4.99 -13.61
C GLU A 61 7.98 -3.90 -12.87
N LEU A 62 6.70 -4.12 -12.56
CA LEU A 62 5.90 -3.22 -11.73
C LEU A 62 6.55 -3.00 -10.36
N ASN A 63 7.13 -4.04 -9.77
CA ASN A 63 7.82 -3.93 -8.50
C ASN A 63 9.09 -3.08 -8.59
N GLN A 64 9.80 -3.05 -9.73
CA GLN A 64 10.93 -2.13 -9.91
C GLN A 64 10.47 -0.68 -9.84
N TYR A 65 9.45 -0.30 -10.62
CA TYR A 65 8.86 1.04 -10.56
C TYR A 65 8.35 1.38 -9.15
N TRP A 66 7.76 0.40 -8.45
CA TRP A 66 7.27 0.58 -7.08
C TRP A 66 8.40 0.86 -6.08
N ILE A 67 9.54 0.17 -6.20
CA ILE A 67 10.73 0.42 -5.38
C ILE A 67 11.28 1.82 -5.66
N GLU A 68 11.31 2.27 -6.92
CA GLU A 68 11.76 3.61 -7.28
C GLU A 68 10.86 4.70 -6.67
N VAL A 69 9.54 4.56 -6.81
CA VAL A 69 8.59 5.54 -6.24
C VAL A 69 8.67 5.59 -4.72
N LYS A 70 8.90 4.46 -4.06
CA LYS A 70 9.11 4.41 -2.61
C LYS A 70 10.31 5.25 -2.16
N LYS A 71 11.37 5.35 -2.98
CA LYS A 71 12.57 6.17 -2.69
C LYS A 71 12.31 7.66 -2.86
N ILE A 72 11.41 8.05 -3.77
CA ILE A 72 11.06 9.46 -4.04
C ILE A 72 10.07 10.02 -3.00
N GLY A 73 9.37 9.14 -2.28
CA GLY A 73 8.33 9.48 -1.30
C GLY A 73 8.69 9.15 0.15
N LEU A 74 9.98 9.23 0.48
CA LEU A 74 10.57 9.35 1.82
C LEU A 74 11.31 10.70 1.88
#